data_AF-A0A167X851-F1
#
_entry.id   AF-A0A167X851-F1
#
_cell.length_a   1.000
_cell.length_b   1.000
_cell.length_c   1.000
_cell.angle_alpha   90.00
_cell.angle_beta   90.00
_cell.angle_gamma   90.00
#
_symmetry.space_group_name_H-M   'P 1'
#
loop_
_entity.id
_entity.type
_entity.pdbx_description
1 polymer ?
#
loop_
_entity_poly.entity_id
_entity_poly.type
_entity_poly.pdbx_seq_one_letter_code
_entity_poly.pdbx_strand_id
1 'polypeptide(L)'
;MLSNSVLRSKDLSPHASVFQDIVTVDEVQQYKPSKASYEHLAKQTGQDPLQMSKLWLISGNPFDIVGARATGMQAIWVDRVGAGWKDAVAPDLQPTAIVHDLKHIVKEINRHQI
;
A
#
# COMPACT_ATOMS: atom_id res chain seq x y z
N MET A 1 0.17 7.51 18.64
CA MET A 1 -1.22 6.99 18.76
C MET A 1 -1.46 5.68 17.99
N LEU A 2 -0.83 5.45 16.82
CA LEU A 2 -0.97 4.17 16.08
C LEU A 2 -0.09 3.03 16.63
N SER A 3 1.16 3.31 16.98
CA SER A 3 2.08 2.28 17.52
C SER A 3 1.55 1.66 18.81
N ASN A 4 0.84 2.43 19.65
CA ASN A 4 0.18 1.87 20.83
C ASN A 4 -0.93 0.88 20.46
N SER A 5 -1.72 1.14 19.41
CA SER A 5 -2.73 0.20 18.95
C SER A 5 -2.10 -1.11 18.44
N VAL A 6 -1.00 -1.02 17.69
CA VAL A 6 -0.28 -2.20 17.20
C VAL A 6 0.38 -2.96 18.36
N LEU A 7 1.03 -2.27 19.29
CA LEU A 7 1.84 -2.91 20.33
C LEU A 7 1.05 -3.37 21.56
N ARG A 8 -0.13 -2.79 21.83
CA ARG A 8 -0.85 -3.01 23.11
C ARG A 8 -2.28 -3.52 22.98
N SER A 9 -2.87 -3.53 21.77
CA SER A 9 -4.22 -4.08 21.62
C SER A 9 -4.22 -5.59 21.69
N LYS A 10 -5.32 -6.17 22.20
CA LYS A 10 -5.48 -7.63 22.30
C LYS A 10 -5.36 -8.32 20.94
N ASP A 11 -5.86 -7.67 19.88
CA ASP A 11 -5.98 -8.29 18.57
C ASP A 11 -4.74 -8.09 17.68
N LEU A 12 -4.02 -6.97 17.83
CA LEU A 12 -2.84 -6.68 16.97
C LEU A 12 -1.50 -6.96 17.66
N SER A 13 -1.41 -6.86 18.99
CA SER A 13 -0.14 -7.09 19.69
C SER A 13 0.48 -8.47 19.45
N PRO A 14 -0.28 -9.58 19.29
CA PRO A 14 0.31 -10.87 18.95
C PRO A 14 1.01 -10.90 17.59
N HIS A 15 0.69 -9.94 16.71
CA HIS A 15 1.23 -9.84 15.36
C HIS A 15 2.22 -8.68 15.19
N ALA A 16 2.51 -7.91 16.25
CA ALA A 16 3.32 -6.69 16.13
C ALA A 16 4.71 -6.93 15.53
N SER A 17 5.30 -8.11 15.76
CA SER A 17 6.64 -8.48 15.27
C SER A 17 6.72 -8.66 13.75
N VAL A 18 5.60 -8.75 13.03
CA VAL A 18 5.60 -8.85 11.55
C VAL A 18 5.87 -7.49 10.89
N PHE A 19 5.70 -6.40 11.63
CA PHE A 19 5.95 -5.05 11.14
C PHE A 19 7.38 -4.63 11.52
N GLN A 20 8.19 -4.34 10.52
CA GLN A 20 9.51 -3.77 10.74
C GLN A 20 9.43 -2.32 11.23
N ASP A 21 8.43 -1.56 10.75
CA ASP A 21 8.20 -0.17 11.11
C ASP A 21 6.74 0.27 10.85
N ILE A 22 6.34 1.43 11.37
CA ILE A 22 5.04 2.06 11.17
C ILE A 22 5.22 3.49 10.67
N VAL A 23 4.95 3.71 9.38
CA VAL A 23 5.00 5.04 8.75
C VAL A 23 3.61 5.67 8.72
N THR A 24 3.52 6.95 9.06
CA THR A 24 2.27 7.71 9.06
C THR A 24 2.41 8.98 8.21
N VAL A 25 1.30 9.55 7.76
CA VAL A 25 1.31 10.81 6.99
C VAL A 25 1.39 12.06 7.87
N ASP A 26 1.52 11.91 9.19
CA ASP A 26 1.50 13.04 10.12
C ASP A 26 2.67 14.00 9.88
N GLU A 27 3.87 13.50 9.56
CA GLU A 27 5.03 14.37 9.28
C GLU A 27 4.87 15.18 7.98
N VAL A 28 4.13 14.65 7.00
CA VAL A 28 3.96 15.29 5.70
C VAL A 28 2.69 16.16 5.62
N GLN A 29 1.76 16.01 6.57
CA GLN A 29 0.49 16.74 6.66
C GLN A 29 -0.32 16.74 5.35
N GLN A 30 -0.18 15.67 4.57
CA GLN A 30 -0.88 15.48 3.30
C GLN A 30 -1.43 14.06 3.25
N TYR A 31 -2.74 13.95 3.05
CA TYR A 31 -3.41 12.68 2.93
C TYR A 31 -3.26 12.10 1.52
N LYS A 32 -3.36 10.78 1.45
CA LYS A 32 -3.54 10.04 0.20
C LYS A 32 -4.76 10.60 -0.56
N PRO A 33 -4.71 10.73 -1.90
CA PRO A 33 -3.68 10.23 -2.80
C PRO A 33 -2.56 11.25 -3.13
N SER A 34 -2.23 12.20 -2.24
CA SER A 34 -1.11 13.11 -2.49
C SER A 34 0.19 12.35 -2.75
N LYS A 35 0.92 12.74 -3.79
CA LYS A 35 2.24 12.18 -4.14
C LYS A 35 3.20 12.20 -2.94
N ALA A 36 3.12 13.26 -2.13
CA ALA A 36 3.96 13.45 -0.96
C ALA A 36 3.81 12.32 0.08
N SER A 37 2.62 11.72 0.21
CA SER A 37 2.40 10.58 1.12
C SER A 37 3.18 9.33 0.70
N TYR A 38 3.30 9.08 -0.61
CA TYR A 38 4.00 7.91 -1.16
C TYR A 38 5.52 8.13 -1.21
N GLU A 39 5.96 9.34 -1.59
CA GLU A 39 7.38 9.74 -1.53
C GLU A 39 7.90 9.72 -0.09
N HIS A 40 7.06 10.11 0.88
CA HIS A 40 7.39 10.01 2.29
C HIS A 40 7.66 8.56 2.72
N LEU A 41 6.81 7.61 2.30
CA LEU A 41 7.05 6.18 2.56
C LEU A 41 8.36 5.70 1.95
N ALA A 42 8.67 6.09 0.72
CA ALA A 42 9.93 5.74 0.06
C ALA A 42 11.14 6.24 0.85
N LYS A 43 11.11 7.51 1.26
CA LYS A 43 12.16 8.11 2.09
C LYS A 43 12.34 7.38 3.42
N GLN A 44 11.24 7.07 4.13
CA GLN A 44 11.28 6.37 5.42
C GLN A 44 11.80 4.93 5.28
N THR A 45 11.66 4.31 4.10
CA THR A 45 12.16 2.96 3.80
C THR A 45 13.51 2.94 3.08
N GLY A 46 14.19 4.09 3.03
CA GLY A 46 15.52 4.24 2.43
C GLY A 46 15.55 4.08 0.91
N GLN A 47 14.40 4.25 0.23
CA GLN A 47 14.29 4.19 -1.22
C GLN A 47 14.40 5.58 -1.84
N ASP A 48 15.11 5.66 -2.97
CA ASP A 48 15.13 6.84 -3.83
C ASP A 48 13.84 6.90 -4.69
N PRO A 49 13.37 8.08 -5.13
CA PRO A 49 12.28 8.21 -6.12
C PRO A 49 12.43 7.33 -7.38
N LEU A 50 13.65 7.00 -7.81
CA LEU A 50 13.89 6.09 -8.95
C LEU A 50 13.60 4.61 -8.61
N GLN A 51 13.41 4.28 -7.33
CA GLN A 51 13.21 2.93 -6.82
C GLN A 51 11.77 2.69 -6.36
N MET A 52 10.84 3.60 -6.65
CA MET A 52 9.42 3.47 -6.29
C MET A 52 8.80 2.14 -6.75
N SER A 53 9.27 1.59 -7.88
CA SER A 53 8.83 0.30 -8.43
C SER A 53 9.12 -0.90 -7.53
N LYS A 54 10.00 -0.77 -6.53
CA LYS A 54 10.27 -1.80 -5.51
C LYS A 54 9.25 -1.79 -4.38
N LEU A 55 8.50 -0.71 -4.22
CA LEU A 55 7.50 -0.56 -3.17
C LEU A 55 6.15 -1.08 -3.66
N TRP A 56 5.45 -1.77 -2.75
CA TRP A 56 4.13 -2.33 -2.99
C TRP A 56 3.11 -1.69 -2.06
N LEU A 57 2.04 -1.15 -2.64
CA LEU A 57 0.83 -0.79 -1.90
C LEU A 57 -0.19 -1.92 -2.00
N ILE A 58 -0.83 -2.29 -0.89
CA ILE A 58 -1.98 -3.17 -0.87
C ILE A 58 -3.16 -2.38 -0.32
N SER A 59 -4.26 -2.26 -1.06
CA SER A 59 -5.41 -1.47 -0.62
C SER A 59 -6.74 -1.98 -1.18
N GLY A 60 -7.80 -1.74 -0.41
CA GLY A 60 -9.19 -1.86 -0.84
C GLY A 60 -9.82 -0.50 -1.14
N ASN A 61 -9.02 0.58 -1.23
CA ASN A 61 -9.48 1.92 -1.60
C ASN A 61 -8.97 2.34 -2.99
N PRO A 62 -9.84 2.63 -3.98
CA PRO A 62 -9.42 2.90 -5.35
C PRO A 62 -8.48 4.10 -5.49
N PHE A 63 -8.73 5.18 -4.73
CA PHE A 63 -7.86 6.35 -4.73
C PHE A 63 -6.42 6.02 -4.32
N ASP A 64 -6.24 5.06 -3.40
CA ASP A 64 -4.92 4.72 -2.87
C ASP A 64 -4.11 3.93 -3.91
N ILE A 65 -4.77 2.98 -4.59
CA ILE A 65 -4.19 2.27 -5.73
C ILE A 65 -3.74 3.25 -6.80
N VAL A 66 -4.63 4.16 -7.24
CA VAL A 66 -4.31 5.16 -8.26
C VAL A 66 -3.15 6.05 -7.82
N GLY A 67 -3.15 6.53 -6.57
CA GLY A 67 -2.08 7.37 -6.03
C GLY A 67 -0.73 6.66 -6.04
N ALA A 68 -0.67 5.41 -5.58
CA ALA A 68 0.56 4.62 -5.62
C ALA A 68 1.04 4.37 -7.06
N ARG A 69 0.14 3.99 -7.98
CA ARG A 69 0.49 3.76 -9.39
C ARG A 69 0.99 5.03 -10.07
N ALA A 70 0.39 6.19 -9.77
CA ALA A 70 0.85 7.49 -10.28
C ALA A 70 2.29 7.84 -9.82
N THR A 71 2.73 7.31 -8.69
CA THR A 71 4.10 7.49 -8.17
C THR A 71 5.10 6.43 -8.64
N GLY A 72 4.67 5.48 -9.48
CA GLY A 72 5.52 4.40 -9.99
C GLY A 72 5.63 3.18 -9.07
N MET A 73 4.86 3.12 -7.97
CA MET A 73 4.80 1.94 -7.10
C MET A 73 4.01 0.80 -7.76
N GLN A 74 4.25 -0.41 -7.31
CA GLN A 74 3.34 -1.53 -7.57
C GLN A 74 2.13 -1.43 -6.62
N ALA A 75 0.96 -1.85 -7.08
CA ALA A 75 -0.23 -1.82 -6.25
C ALA A 75 -1.11 -3.06 -6.44
N ILE A 76 -1.56 -3.66 -5.34
CA ILE A 76 -2.52 -4.77 -5.33
C ILE A 76 -3.86 -4.26 -4.83
N TRP A 77 -4.87 -4.37 -5.69
CA TRP A 77 -6.27 -4.13 -5.35
C TRP A 77 -6.86 -5.37 -4.67
N VAL A 78 -7.41 -5.20 -3.46
CA VAL A 78 -8.10 -6.27 -2.74
C VAL A 78 -9.61 -6.16 -2.95
N ASP A 79 -10.11 -6.82 -4.00
CA ASP A 79 -11.52 -6.86 -4.35
C ASP A 79 -12.29 -7.88 -3.50
N ARG A 80 -12.63 -7.49 -2.26
CA ARG A 80 -13.38 -8.37 -1.35
C ARG A 80 -14.82 -8.64 -1.80
N VAL A 81 -15.40 -7.74 -2.59
CA VAL A 81 -16.80 -7.81 -3.03
C VAL A 81 -16.93 -8.63 -4.33
N GLY A 82 -15.83 -8.79 -5.08
CA GLY A 82 -15.85 -9.43 -6.40
C GLY A 82 -16.47 -8.53 -7.45
N ALA A 83 -16.46 -7.21 -7.23
CA ALA A 83 -17.10 -6.25 -8.10
C ALA A 83 -16.22 -5.88 -9.31
N GLY A 84 -14.96 -6.32 -9.33
CA GLY A 84 -13.93 -5.88 -10.26
C GLY A 84 -13.32 -4.55 -9.84
N TRP A 85 -12.31 -4.10 -10.59
CA TRP A 85 -11.71 -2.78 -10.41
C TRP A 85 -12.73 -1.68 -10.80
N LYS A 86 -13.26 -0.98 -9.78
CA LYS A 86 -14.34 0.03 -9.89
C LYS A 86 -13.99 1.29 -9.10
N ASP A 87 -14.73 2.38 -9.37
CA ASP A 87 -14.47 3.74 -8.87
C ASP A 87 -13.06 4.27 -9.22
N ALA A 88 -12.42 3.69 -10.24
CA ALA A 88 -11.08 4.00 -10.73
C ALA A 88 -10.97 5.46 -11.24
N VAL A 89 -10.75 6.40 -10.32
CA VAL A 89 -10.70 7.85 -10.56
C VAL A 89 -9.78 8.23 -11.73
N ALA A 90 -8.74 7.42 -12.01
CA ALA A 90 -7.94 7.49 -13.23
C ALA A 90 -7.90 6.10 -13.91
N PRO A 91 -8.69 5.87 -14.99
CA PRO A 91 -8.80 4.55 -15.64
C PRO A 91 -7.49 3.99 -16.19
N ASP A 92 -6.56 4.86 -16.61
CA ASP A 92 -5.25 4.49 -17.13
C ASP A 92 -4.30 3.96 -16.03
N LEU A 93 -4.61 4.23 -14.76
CA LEU A 93 -3.84 3.80 -13.60
C LEU A 93 -4.49 2.58 -12.95
N GLN A 94 -4.23 1.42 -13.53
CA GLN A 94 -4.71 0.13 -13.04
C GLN A 94 -3.77 -0.47 -11.98
N PRO A 95 -4.32 -1.28 -11.04
CA PRO A 95 -3.50 -2.06 -10.12
C PRO A 95 -2.59 -3.03 -10.91
N THR A 96 -1.44 -3.35 -10.32
CA THR A 96 -0.53 -4.39 -10.82
C THR A 96 -1.20 -5.76 -10.82
N ALA A 97 -1.95 -6.06 -9.75
CA ALA A 97 -2.74 -7.27 -9.63
C ALA A 97 -4.02 -7.03 -8.83
N ILE A 98 -5.03 -7.86 -9.08
CA ILE A 98 -6.29 -7.89 -8.34
C ILE A 98 -6.38 -9.22 -7.61
N VAL A 99 -6.70 -9.18 -6.32
CA VAL A 99 -6.91 -10.37 -5.49
C VAL A 99 -8.23 -10.27 -4.74
N HIS A 100 -8.86 -11.40 -4.43
CA HIS A 100 -10.09 -11.46 -3.64
C HIS A 100 -9.86 -11.83 -2.17
N ASP A 101 -8.66 -12.30 -1.83
CA ASP A 101 -8.25 -12.70 -0.47
C ASP A 101 -6.75 -12.36 -0.28
N LEU A 102 -6.38 -11.94 0.93
CA LEU A 102 -5.01 -11.59 1.29
C LEU A 102 -4.01 -12.75 1.11
N LYS A 103 -4.46 -14.02 1.15
CA LYS A 103 -3.63 -15.22 0.93
C LYS A 103 -2.89 -15.23 -0.40
N HIS A 104 -3.42 -14.54 -1.41
CA HIS A 104 -2.83 -14.51 -2.76
C HIS A 104 -1.78 -13.41 -2.94
N ILE A 105 -1.68 -12.46 -2.00
CA ILE A 105 -0.80 -11.27 -2.13
C ILE A 105 0.66 -11.69 -2.36
N VAL A 106 1.19 -12.55 -1.50
CA VAL A 106 2.62 -12.94 -1.56
C VAL A 106 2.92 -13.65 -2.88
N LYS A 107 1.99 -14.48 -3.37
CA LYS A 107 2.12 -15.14 -4.66
C LYS A 107 2.21 -14.12 -5.81
N GLU A 108 1.35 -13.11 -5.81
CA GLU A 108 1.39 -12.07 -6.84
C GLU A 108 2.66 -11.22 -6.75
N ILE A 109 3.10 -10.82 -5.56
CA ILE A 109 4.36 -10.08 -5.40
C ILE A 109 5.53 -10.87 -6.00
N ASN A 110 5.65 -12.16 -5.66
CA ASN A 110 6.73 -13.02 -6.16
C ASN A 110 6.69 -13.22 -7.68
N ARG A 111 5.50 -13.18 -8.30
CA ARG A 111 5.36 -13.29 -9.76
C ARG A 111 5.90 -12.07 -10.50
N HIS A 112 5.96 -10.92 -9.83
CA HIS A 112 6.33 -9.63 -10.40
C HIS A 112 7.71 -9.13 -9.94
N GLN A 113 8.39 -9.87 -9.05
CA GLN A 113 9.82 -9.67 -8.78
C GLN A 113 10.64 -10.36 -9.87
N ILE A 114 11.20 -9.56 -10.80
CA ILE A 114 12.21 -9.98 -11.77
C ILE A 114 13.59 -9.63 -11.20
#